data_AF-A0A8X9AAI0-F1
#
_entry.id   AF-A0A8X9AAI0-F1
#
_cell.length_a   1.000
_cell.length_b   1.000
_cell.length_c   1.000
_cell.angle_alpha   90.00
_cell.angle_beta   90.00
_cell.angle_gamma   90.00
#
_symmetry.space_group_name_H-M   'P 1'
#
loop_
_entity.id
_entity.type
_entity.pdbx_description
1 polymer ?
#
loop_
_entity_poly.entity_id
_entity_poly.type
_entity_poly.pdbx_seq_one_letter_code
_entity_poly.pdbx_strand_id
1 'polypeptide(L)'
;MASLVTLIICITITISQAVATTDDNTLGIGISNESQSKHLRELTMQQISLRIPYFSNNGEIRRMIYKINPDNKLALSALRSCQELLPLAIYNLNRSLSTDVTKAGAISMTISAGTTLQMCIDGFEDQPRVIFESVNNKLKYPIDLNRVTIKTMAMRSPKRSPRPCKKNPPRCQPKRNEDRSKRNQAEAMRPSQHMTTRTSPRLR
;
A
#
# COMPACT_ATOMS: atom_id res chain seq x y z
N MET A 1 17.26 38.99 -5.77
CA MET A 1 17.03 37.62 -5.25
C MET A 1 15.58 37.19 -5.49
N ALA A 2 15.17 37.00 -6.75
CA ALA A 2 13.79 36.68 -7.14
C ALA A 2 13.71 35.51 -8.14
N SER A 3 14.68 34.59 -8.09
CA SER A 3 14.85 33.57 -9.14
C SER A 3 14.48 32.15 -8.71
N LEU A 4 14.59 31.80 -7.42
CA LEU A 4 14.34 30.42 -6.95
C LEU A 4 12.86 30.17 -6.59
N VAL A 5 12.19 31.14 -5.95
CA VAL A 5 10.78 31.02 -5.54
C VAL A 5 9.86 30.96 -6.76
N THR A 6 10.16 31.75 -7.79
CA THR A 6 9.43 31.76 -9.07
C THR A 6 9.58 30.43 -9.81
N LEU A 7 10.77 29.82 -9.78
CA LEU A 7 11.02 28.51 -10.40
C LEU A 7 10.22 27.39 -9.71
N ILE A 8 10.13 27.43 -8.38
CA ILE A 8 9.38 26.43 -7.58
C ILE A 8 7.87 26.56 -7.84
N ILE A 9 7.35 27.79 -7.96
CA ILE A 9 5.95 28.05 -8.28
C ILE A 9 5.62 27.61 -9.72
N CYS A 10 6.53 27.81 -10.68
CA CYS A 10 6.32 27.34 -12.05
C CYS A 10 6.24 25.81 -12.13
N ILE A 11 7.11 25.09 -11.41
CA ILE A 11 7.11 23.61 -11.41
C ILE A 11 5.80 23.06 -10.85
N THR A 12 5.27 23.64 -9.76
CA THR A 12 4.01 23.18 -9.16
C THR A 12 2.80 23.46 -10.05
N ILE A 13 2.77 24.60 -10.76
CA ILE A 13 1.67 24.94 -11.67
C ILE A 13 1.64 24.03 -12.91
N THR A 14 2.79 23.67 -13.49
CA THR A 14 2.84 22.72 -14.61
C THR A 14 2.33 21.32 -14.24
N ILE A 15 2.53 20.87 -13.01
CA ILE A 15 2.03 19.55 -12.56
C ILE A 15 0.51 19.59 -12.35
N SER A 16 -0.05 20.70 -11.89
CA SER A 16 -1.51 20.85 -11.71
C SER A 16 -2.28 20.88 -13.03
N GLN A 17 -1.71 21.43 -14.11
CA GLN A 17 -2.36 21.45 -15.43
C GLN A 17 -2.24 20.10 -16.16
N ALA A 18 -1.15 19.35 -15.94
CA ALA A 18 -1.00 18.00 -16.52
C ALA A 18 -1.97 16.96 -15.93
N VAL A 19 -2.54 17.20 -14.74
CA VAL A 19 -3.49 16.28 -14.08
C VAL A 19 -4.96 16.60 -14.44
N ALA A 20 -5.24 17.79 -14.96
CA ALA A 20 -6.61 18.25 -15.22
C ALA A 20 -7.08 18.10 -16.68
N THR A 21 -6.20 17.76 -17.62
CA THR A 21 -6.56 17.60 -19.03
C THR A 21 -5.92 16.35 -19.64
N THR A 22 -6.44 15.17 -19.32
CA THR A 22 -6.31 14.01 -20.22
C THR A 22 -7.60 13.22 -20.18
N ASP A 23 -8.63 13.82 -20.76
CA ASP A 23 -9.67 13.06 -21.43
C ASP A 23 -9.05 12.38 -22.65
N ASP A 24 -9.29 11.07 -22.73
CA ASP A 24 -9.17 10.14 -23.85
C ASP A 24 -8.21 10.47 -25.01
N ASN A 25 -7.19 9.62 -25.12
CA ASN A 25 -6.37 9.37 -26.30
C ASN A 25 -5.26 10.38 -26.58
N THR A 26 -4.14 10.24 -25.86
CA THR A 26 -2.84 10.61 -26.44
C THR A 26 -1.73 9.67 -26.01
N LEU A 27 -1.29 8.89 -27.00
CA LEU A 27 0.08 8.45 -27.21
C LEU A 27 0.64 7.38 -26.26
N GLY A 28 0.59 6.15 -26.77
CA GLY A 28 1.54 5.12 -26.41
C GLY A 28 2.98 5.57 -26.70
N ILE A 29 3.66 6.05 -25.68
CA ILE A 29 5.10 5.96 -25.53
C ILE A 29 5.31 5.25 -24.20
N GLY A 30 6.03 4.12 -24.24
CA GLY A 30 6.18 3.19 -23.13
C GLY A 30 6.97 3.76 -21.93
N ILE A 31 6.46 4.78 -21.27
CA ILE A 31 6.77 5.03 -19.87
C ILE A 31 5.99 3.97 -19.09
N SER A 32 6.61 2.81 -18.91
CA SER A 32 6.06 1.67 -18.19
C SER A 32 5.43 2.13 -16.87
N ASN A 33 4.28 1.56 -16.49
CA ASN A 33 3.67 1.69 -15.15
C ASN A 33 4.72 1.52 -14.03
N GLU A 34 5.82 0.82 -14.32
CA GLU A 34 6.98 0.65 -13.46
C GLU A 34 7.76 1.95 -13.18
N SER A 35 8.03 2.77 -14.19
CA SER A 35 8.71 4.07 -13.99
C SER A 35 7.84 5.03 -13.19
N GLN A 36 6.53 5.07 -13.48
CA GLN A 36 5.58 5.89 -12.73
C GLN A 36 5.46 5.42 -11.28
N SER A 37 5.32 4.11 -11.04
CA SER A 37 5.24 3.55 -9.68
C SER A 37 6.54 3.70 -8.90
N LYS A 38 7.70 3.69 -9.57
CA LYS A 38 8.99 4.02 -8.94
C LYS A 38 8.97 5.46 -8.41
N HIS A 39 8.62 6.41 -9.27
CA HIS A 39 8.56 7.83 -8.91
C HIS A 39 7.56 8.11 -7.78
N LEU A 40 6.38 7.49 -7.81
CA LEU A 40 5.38 7.63 -6.74
C LEU A 40 5.88 7.11 -5.38
N ARG A 41 6.64 6.02 -5.34
CA ARG A 41 7.24 5.50 -4.11
C ARG A 41 8.31 6.43 -3.56
N GLU A 42 9.18 6.96 -4.43
CA GLU A 42 10.18 7.96 -4.05
C GLU A 42 9.52 9.21 -3.48
N LEU A 43 8.49 9.72 -4.15
CA LEU A 43 7.69 10.85 -3.66
C LEU A 43 7.03 10.53 -2.31
N THR A 44 6.49 9.33 -2.13
CA THR A 44 5.91 8.90 -0.85
C THR A 44 6.96 8.94 0.27
N MET A 45 8.16 8.40 0.06
CA MET A 45 9.26 8.48 1.04
C MET A 45 9.64 9.91 1.38
N GLN A 46 9.74 10.79 0.37
CA GLN A 46 10.03 12.22 0.60
C GLN A 46 8.95 12.87 1.45
N GLN A 47 7.67 12.60 1.14
CA GLN A 47 6.57 13.16 1.91
C GLN A 47 6.60 12.67 3.36
N ILE A 48 6.84 11.38 3.62
CA ILE A 48 7.00 10.86 4.99
C ILE A 48 8.17 11.53 5.69
N SER A 49 9.33 11.62 5.04
CA SER A 49 10.56 12.22 5.60
C SER A 49 10.34 13.66 6.07
N LEU A 50 9.61 14.45 5.29
CA LEU A 50 9.24 15.82 5.65
C LEU A 50 8.36 15.93 6.91
N ARG A 51 7.67 14.84 7.32
CA ARG A 51 6.83 14.82 8.53
C ARG A 51 7.56 14.27 9.74
N ILE A 52 8.67 13.56 9.59
CA ILE A 52 9.44 13.02 10.74
C ILE A 52 9.75 14.09 11.80
N PRO A 53 10.18 15.33 11.46
CA PRO A 53 10.43 16.37 12.46
C PRO A 53 9.21 16.71 13.32
N TYR A 54 7.99 16.65 12.75
CA TYR A 54 6.75 16.88 13.48
C TYR A 54 6.55 15.84 14.60
N PHE A 55 6.98 14.58 14.39
CA PHE A 55 6.90 13.48 15.35
C PHE A 55 8.16 13.32 16.22
N SER A 56 9.16 14.18 16.07
CA SER A 56 10.40 14.09 16.85
C SER A 56 10.17 14.39 18.34
N ASN A 57 11.18 14.10 19.17
CA ASN A 57 11.15 14.42 20.60
C ASN A 57 11.00 15.92 20.91
N ASN A 58 11.28 16.80 19.95
CA ASN A 58 11.05 18.25 20.08
C ASN A 58 9.98 18.74 19.09
N GLY A 59 9.22 17.80 18.51
CA GLY A 59 8.22 18.05 17.50
C GLY A 59 6.99 18.79 18.01
N GLU A 60 6.21 19.31 17.06
CA GLU A 60 4.96 20.03 17.35
C GLU A 60 3.94 19.14 18.07
N ILE A 61 3.82 17.87 17.69
CA ILE A 61 2.89 16.93 18.35
C ILE A 61 3.21 16.77 19.84
N ARG A 62 4.50 16.69 20.20
CA ARG A 62 4.89 16.54 21.61
C ARG A 62 4.53 17.78 22.41
N ARG A 63 4.77 18.97 21.86
CA ARG A 63 4.35 20.24 22.46
C ARG A 63 2.83 20.31 22.62
N MET A 64 2.08 19.83 21.63
CA MET A 64 0.62 19.77 21.67
C MET A 64 0.12 18.84 22.78
N ILE A 65 0.72 17.65 22.92
CA ILE A 65 0.41 16.71 24.01
C ILE A 65 0.64 17.37 25.36
N TYR A 66 1.82 17.97 25.59
CA TYR A 66 2.14 18.63 26.86
C TYR A 66 1.22 19.82 27.18
N LYS A 67 0.79 20.58 26.17
CA LYS A 67 -0.13 21.70 26.37
C LYS A 67 -1.51 21.24 26.83
N ILE A 68 -1.96 20.07 26.38
CA ILE A 68 -3.30 19.53 26.70
C ILE A 68 -3.26 18.76 28.01
N ASN A 69 -2.32 17.83 28.13
CA ASN A 69 -2.13 17.03 29.34
C ASN A 69 -0.68 16.51 29.38
N PRO A 70 0.18 17.05 30.26
CA PRO A 70 1.58 16.64 30.34
C PRO A 70 1.77 15.18 30.79
N ASP A 71 0.79 14.61 31.49
CA ASP A 71 0.80 13.25 32.01
C ASP A 71 0.10 12.25 31.07
N ASN A 72 -0.23 12.65 29.83
CA ASN A 72 -0.85 11.76 28.85
C ASN A 72 0.15 10.70 28.32
N LYS A 73 0.36 9.66 29.13
CA LYS A 73 1.27 8.54 28.83
C LYS A 73 0.88 7.79 27.55
N LEU A 74 -0.42 7.71 27.25
CA LEU A 74 -0.90 7.02 26.04
C LEU A 74 -0.48 7.78 24.77
N ALA A 75 -0.72 9.09 24.70
CA ALA A 75 -0.28 9.90 23.56
C ALA A 75 1.25 9.92 23.41
N LEU A 76 1.99 9.98 24.53
CA LEU A 76 3.45 9.90 24.49
C LEU A 76 3.95 8.53 24.02
N SER A 77 3.25 7.44 24.37
CA SER A 77 3.55 6.10 23.86
C SER A 77 3.26 6.00 22.37
N ALA A 78 2.11 6.51 21.91
CA ALA A 78 1.76 6.56 20.50
C ALA A 78 2.78 7.37 19.68
N LEU A 79 3.26 8.50 20.23
CA LEU A 79 4.32 9.28 19.62
C LEU A 79 5.61 8.46 19.45
N ARG A 80 6.03 7.72 20.48
CA ARG A 80 7.20 6.83 20.38
C ARG A 80 6.99 5.74 19.33
N SER A 81 5.79 5.14 19.27
CA SER A 81 5.46 4.20 18.20
C SER A 81 5.61 4.83 16.81
N CYS A 82 5.08 6.04 16.60
CA CYS A 82 5.26 6.76 15.33
C CYS A 82 6.73 7.05 15.00
N GLN A 83 7.57 7.33 15.99
CA GLN A 83 9.01 7.55 15.78
C GLN A 83 9.71 6.32 15.20
N GLU A 84 9.22 5.11 15.47
CA GLU A 84 9.73 3.86 14.89
C GLU A 84 9.01 3.49 13.58
N LEU A 85 7.69 3.72 13.52
CA LEU A 85 6.87 3.37 12.36
C LEU A 85 7.23 4.22 11.13
N LEU A 86 7.45 5.53 11.27
CA LEU A 86 7.73 6.38 10.10
C LEU A 86 9.03 6.00 9.37
N PRO A 87 10.17 5.77 10.06
CA PRO A 87 11.36 5.21 9.43
C PRO A 87 11.14 3.82 8.83
N LEU A 88 10.35 2.96 9.51
CA LEU A 88 10.03 1.63 8.99
C LEU A 88 9.23 1.69 7.67
N ALA A 89 8.29 2.64 7.55
CA ALA A 89 7.56 2.86 6.31
C ALA A 89 8.49 3.28 5.16
N ILE A 90 9.46 4.16 5.43
CA ILE A 90 10.50 4.55 4.46
C ILE A 90 11.36 3.35 4.10
N TYR A 91 11.78 2.55 5.07
CA TYR A 91 12.57 1.34 4.83
C TYR A 91 11.86 0.38 3.89
N ASN A 92 10.57 0.10 4.14
CA ASN A 92 9.76 -0.76 3.28
C ASN A 92 9.62 -0.21 1.86
N LEU A 93 9.38 1.10 1.72
CA LEU A 93 9.33 1.75 0.41
C LEU A 93 10.67 1.67 -0.32
N ASN A 94 11.78 1.93 0.37
CA ASN A 94 13.12 1.86 -0.20
C ASN A 94 13.46 0.43 -0.64
N ARG A 95 13.18 -0.56 0.22
CA ARG A 95 13.38 -1.97 -0.09
C ARG A 95 12.57 -2.40 -1.31
N SER A 96 11.35 -1.90 -1.46
CA SER A 96 10.49 -2.20 -2.62
C SER A 96 11.07 -1.71 -3.95
N LEU A 97 11.99 -0.75 -3.95
CA LEU A 97 12.64 -0.20 -5.15
C LEU A 97 13.83 -1.06 -5.62
N SER A 98 14.22 -2.07 -4.82
CA SER A 98 15.38 -2.91 -5.10
C SER A 98 15.12 -3.91 -6.23
N THR A 99 16.15 -4.17 -7.03
CA THR A 99 16.06 -5.02 -8.23
C THR A 99 15.96 -6.52 -7.93
N ASP A 100 16.35 -6.94 -6.72
CA ASP A 100 16.25 -8.32 -6.23
C ASP A 100 14.86 -8.64 -5.62
N VAL A 101 13.96 -7.65 -5.56
CA VAL A 101 12.60 -7.84 -5.06
C VAL A 101 11.64 -8.12 -6.22
N THR A 102 10.90 -9.22 -6.13
CA THR A 102 9.88 -9.55 -7.13
C THR A 102 8.79 -8.47 -7.17
N LYS A 103 8.07 -8.33 -8.30
CA LYS A 103 6.93 -7.40 -8.39
C LYS A 103 5.92 -7.60 -7.26
N ALA A 104 5.61 -8.84 -6.89
CA ALA A 104 4.72 -9.15 -5.78
C ALA A 104 5.31 -8.72 -4.42
N GLY A 105 6.62 -8.93 -4.22
CA GLY A 105 7.33 -8.44 -3.04
C GLY A 105 7.32 -6.92 -2.94
N ALA A 106 7.53 -6.21 -4.04
CA ALA A 106 7.52 -4.74 -4.07
C ALA A 106 6.13 -4.18 -3.72
N ILE A 107 5.06 -4.81 -4.23
CA ILE A 107 3.68 -4.48 -3.86
C ILE A 107 3.46 -4.74 -2.36
N SER A 108 3.87 -5.91 -1.85
CA SER A 108 3.70 -6.27 -0.44
C SER A 108 4.42 -5.30 0.49
N MET A 109 5.65 -4.90 0.18
CA MET A 109 6.39 -3.89 0.94
C MET A 109 5.75 -2.51 0.88
N THR A 110 5.22 -2.12 -0.30
CA THR A 110 4.51 -0.84 -0.44
C THR A 110 3.22 -0.82 0.39
N ILE A 111 2.48 -1.95 0.43
CA ILE A 111 1.32 -2.14 1.33
C ILE A 111 1.75 -2.05 2.79
N SER A 112 2.83 -2.74 3.17
CA SER A 112 3.35 -2.71 4.53
C SER A 112 3.69 -1.28 4.97
N ALA A 113 4.30 -0.47 4.10
CA ALA A 113 4.54 0.94 4.39
C ALA A 113 3.23 1.72 4.65
N GLY A 114 2.19 1.50 3.84
CA GLY A 114 0.87 2.10 4.06
C GLY A 114 0.25 1.70 5.40
N THR A 115 0.31 0.41 5.75
CA THR A 115 -0.16 -0.09 7.05
C THR A 115 0.60 0.54 8.21
N THR A 116 1.92 0.65 8.10
CA THR A 116 2.77 1.29 9.12
C THR A 116 2.40 2.76 9.34
N LEU A 117 2.09 3.50 8.27
CA LEU A 117 1.60 4.89 8.39
C LEU A 117 0.23 4.94 9.09
N GLN A 118 -0.68 4.02 8.75
CA GLN A 118 -1.99 3.94 9.38
C GLN A 118 -1.89 3.59 10.87
N MET A 119 -1.06 2.61 11.24
CA MET A 119 -0.81 2.25 12.64
C MET A 119 -0.30 3.43 13.48
N CYS A 120 0.45 4.35 12.88
CA CYS A 120 0.86 5.58 13.55
C CYS A 120 -0.35 6.49 13.83
N ILE A 121 -1.32 6.60 12.92
CA ILE A 121 -2.57 7.34 13.15
C ILE A 121 -3.41 6.63 14.22
N ASP A 122 -3.57 5.31 14.12
CA ASP A 122 -4.42 4.51 14.99
C ASP A 122 -3.95 4.58 16.46
N GLY A 123 -2.65 4.73 16.70
CA GLY A 123 -2.11 4.97 18.05
C GLY A 123 -2.67 6.23 18.74
N PHE A 124 -3.24 7.16 17.98
CA PHE A 124 -3.86 8.38 18.49
C PHE A 124 -5.40 8.37 18.46
N GLU A 125 -6.05 7.26 18.08
CA GLU A 125 -7.52 7.17 17.90
C GLU A 125 -8.30 7.60 19.16
N ASP A 126 -7.87 7.15 20.34
CA ASP A 126 -8.52 7.47 21.62
C ASP A 126 -8.01 8.78 22.26
N GLN A 127 -7.22 9.57 21.54
CA GLN A 127 -6.67 10.83 22.06
C GLN A 127 -7.64 12.00 21.84
N PRO A 128 -7.50 13.12 22.58
CA PRO A 128 -8.28 14.31 22.34
C PRO A 128 -8.33 14.66 20.85
N ARG A 129 -9.52 14.96 20.33
CA ARG A 129 -9.79 15.12 18.90
C ARG A 129 -8.77 16.00 18.17
N VAL A 130 -8.31 17.07 18.82
CA VAL A 130 -7.33 18.01 18.26
C VAL A 130 -5.97 17.36 17.98
N ILE A 131 -5.54 16.41 18.82
CA ILE A 131 -4.30 15.63 18.65
C ILE A 131 -4.49 14.65 17.49
N PHE A 132 -5.57 13.87 17.52
CA PHE A 132 -5.87 12.89 16.48
C PHE A 132 -5.95 13.53 15.09
N GLU A 133 -6.73 14.61 14.95
CA GLU A 133 -6.86 15.34 13.69
C GLU A 133 -5.53 15.92 13.21
N SER A 134 -4.69 16.40 14.13
CA SER A 134 -3.36 16.90 13.78
C SER A 134 -2.48 15.80 13.16
N VAL A 135 -2.42 14.63 13.80
CA VAL A 135 -1.67 13.47 13.30
C VAL A 135 -2.23 12.96 11.97
N ASN A 136 -3.55 12.77 11.89
CA ASN A 136 -4.23 12.32 10.68
C ASN A 136 -3.95 13.26 9.51
N ASN A 137 -4.09 14.58 9.70
CA ASN A 137 -3.85 15.57 8.66
C ASN A 137 -2.39 15.59 8.20
N LYS A 138 -1.42 15.34 9.10
CA LYS A 138 0.00 15.26 8.70
C LYS A 138 0.30 14.05 7.84
N LEU A 139 -0.38 12.92 8.07
CA LEU A 139 -0.09 11.66 7.39
C LEU A 139 -1.05 11.32 6.24
N LYS A 140 -2.18 12.04 6.10
CA LYS A 140 -3.18 11.82 5.05
C LYS A 140 -2.58 11.80 3.65
N TYR A 141 -1.81 12.83 3.29
CA TYR A 141 -1.25 12.94 1.95
C TYR A 141 -0.28 11.79 1.58
N PRO A 142 0.74 11.44 2.39
CA PRO A 142 1.59 10.29 2.08
C PRO A 142 0.83 8.96 2.05
N ILE A 143 -0.24 8.79 2.85
CA ILE A 143 -1.11 7.60 2.78
C ILE A 143 -1.88 7.53 1.47
N ASP A 144 -2.50 8.64 1.05
CA ASP A 144 -3.25 8.72 -0.20
C ASP A 144 -2.33 8.43 -1.40
N LEU A 145 -1.11 8.97 -1.38
CA LEU A 145 -0.09 8.72 -2.39
C LEU A 145 0.37 7.26 -2.41
N ASN A 146 0.60 6.66 -1.25
CA ASN A 146 0.92 5.24 -1.12
C ASN A 146 -0.20 4.36 -1.71
N ARG A 147 -1.47 4.71 -1.44
CA ARG A 147 -2.64 4.00 -1.98
C ARG A 147 -2.73 4.09 -3.51
N VAL A 148 -2.47 5.28 -4.08
CA VAL A 148 -2.40 5.45 -5.54
C VAL A 148 -1.28 4.59 -6.13
N THR A 149 -0.11 4.58 -5.48
CA THR A 149 1.03 3.75 -5.90
C THR A 149 0.65 2.27 -5.99
N ILE A 150 0.03 1.73 -4.94
CA ILE A 150 -0.40 0.32 -4.90
C ILE A 150 -1.35 0.01 -6.06
N LYS A 151 -2.32 0.90 -6.34
CA LYS A 151 -3.23 0.76 -7.47
C LYS A 151 -2.49 0.72 -8.80
N THR A 152 -1.56 1.65 -9.04
CA THR A 152 -0.75 1.69 -10.26
C THR A 152 0.09 0.43 -10.44
N MET A 153 0.68 -0.10 -9.36
CA MET A 153 1.46 -1.35 -9.40
C MET A 153 0.60 -2.59 -9.68
N ALA A 154 -0.63 -2.59 -9.16
CA ALA A 154 -1.60 -3.69 -9.30
C ALA A 154 -2.29 -3.71 -10.68
N MET A 155 -2.34 -2.59 -11.41
CA MET A 155 -2.84 -2.57 -12.78
C MET A 155 -2.00 -3.50 -13.66
N ARG A 156 -2.65 -4.53 -14.21
CA ARG A 156 -2.07 -5.38 -15.26
C ARG A 156 -1.98 -4.55 -16.54
N SER A 157 -0.88 -4.68 -17.28
CA SER A 157 -0.84 -4.24 -18.67
C SER A 157 -2.09 -4.75 -19.39
N PRO A 158 -2.76 -3.95 -20.22
CA PRO A 158 -3.90 -4.45 -20.99
C PRO A 158 -3.43 -5.72 -21.70
N LYS A 159 -4.14 -6.84 -21.47
CA LYS A 159 -3.95 -8.04 -22.30
C LYS A 159 -4.04 -7.53 -23.73
N ARG A 160 -3.01 -7.82 -24.55
CA ARG A 160 -3.05 -7.60 -26.00
C ARG A 160 -4.47 -7.89 -26.47
N SER A 161 -5.06 -6.91 -27.16
CA SER A 161 -6.36 -7.04 -27.81
C SER A 161 -6.51 -8.43 -28.42
N PRO A 162 -7.70 -9.06 -28.36
CA PRO A 162 -7.93 -10.29 -29.09
C PRO A 162 -7.43 -10.09 -30.51
N ARG A 163 -6.52 -10.95 -31.00
CA ARG A 163 -6.06 -10.88 -32.39
C ARG A 163 -7.31 -10.80 -33.26
N PRO A 164 -7.41 -9.87 -34.22
CA PRO A 164 -8.58 -9.80 -35.07
C PRO A 164 -8.73 -11.16 -35.75
N CYS A 165 -9.88 -11.81 -35.53
CA CYS A 165 -10.22 -13.05 -36.21
C CYS A 165 -10.11 -12.79 -37.72
N LYS A 166 -9.19 -13.49 -38.40
CA LYS A 166 -9.11 -13.44 -39.87
C LYS A 166 -10.49 -13.85 -40.41
N LYS A 167 -11.09 -12.99 -41.23
CA LYS A 167 -12.31 -13.30 -42.00
C LYS A 167 -12.01 -14.47 -42.93
N ASN A 168 -12.51 -15.65 -42.56
CA ASN A 168 -13.00 -16.79 -43.38
C ASN A 168 -12.70 -18.13 -42.68
N PRO A 169 -13.71 -18.96 -42.34
CA PRO A 169 -13.51 -20.20 -41.60
C PRO A 169 -13.32 -21.41 -42.54
N PRO A 170 -12.73 -22.49 -42.03
CA PRO A 170 -13.33 -23.80 -42.26
C PRO A 170 -13.75 -24.42 -40.92
N ARG A 171 -15.04 -24.77 -40.83
CA ARG A 171 -15.68 -25.70 -39.87
C ARG A 171 -14.86 -26.07 -38.62
N CYS A 172 -15.17 -25.42 -37.49
CA CYS A 172 -14.87 -25.99 -36.18
C CYS A 172 -15.86 -27.13 -35.88
N GLN A 173 -15.39 -28.37 -36.00
CA GLN A 173 -16.04 -29.53 -35.35
C GLN A 173 -15.89 -29.38 -33.82
N PRO A 174 -16.90 -29.74 -33.00
CA PRO A 174 -16.74 -29.73 -31.55
C PRO A 174 -15.80 -30.87 -31.12
N LYS A 175 -14.67 -30.55 -30.50
CA LYS A 175 -13.86 -31.55 -29.79
C LYS A 175 -14.62 -32.00 -28.53
N ARG A 176 -14.97 -33.28 -28.54
CA ARG A 176 -15.62 -34.06 -27.50
C ARG A 176 -14.71 -34.16 -26.26
N ASN A 177 -15.25 -33.72 -25.12
CA ASN A 177 -14.89 -34.05 -23.73
C ASN A 177 -13.65 -34.92 -23.47
N GLU A 178 -12.61 -34.32 -22.90
CA GLU A 178 -11.57 -35.03 -22.15
C GLU A 178 -11.21 -34.22 -20.89
N ASP A 179 -12.16 -34.12 -19.96
CA ASP A 179 -11.90 -33.55 -18.63
C ASP A 179 -12.79 -34.20 -17.53
N ARG A 180 -12.98 -35.52 -17.64
CA ARG A 180 -13.68 -36.35 -16.63
C ARG A 180 -12.78 -37.45 -16.05
N SER A 181 -11.48 -37.19 -15.89
CA SER A 181 -10.52 -38.16 -15.35
C SER A 181 -9.56 -37.60 -14.29
N LYS A 182 -9.95 -36.56 -13.55
CA LYS A 182 -9.20 -36.12 -12.35
C LYS A 182 -10.05 -35.81 -11.11
N ARG A 183 -11.36 -36.04 -11.16
CA ARG A 183 -12.25 -35.84 -9.99
C ARG A 183 -12.37 -37.10 -9.09
N ASN A 184 -11.76 -38.23 -9.46
CA ASN A 184 -11.85 -39.50 -8.71
C ASN A 184 -10.54 -39.94 -8.03
N GLN A 185 -9.59 -39.04 -7.75
CA GLN A 185 -8.37 -39.36 -6.98
C GLN A 185 -8.25 -38.59 -5.65
N ALA A 186 -9.34 -37.98 -5.17
CA ALA A 186 -9.38 -37.33 -3.84
C ALA A 186 -10.18 -38.12 -2.78
N GLU A 187 -10.62 -39.35 -3.08
CA GLU A 187 -11.42 -40.18 -2.16
C GLU A 187 -10.75 -41.50 -1.75
N ALA A 188 -9.43 -41.63 -1.92
CA ALA A 188 -8.69 -42.87 -1.61
C ALA A 188 -7.45 -42.68 -0.69
N MET A 189 -7.40 -41.62 0.12
CA MET A 189 -6.40 -41.49 1.20
C MET A 189 -7.04 -40.94 2.48
N ARG A 190 -7.81 -41.80 3.16
CA ARG A 190 -8.02 -41.68 4.62
C ARG A 190 -7.04 -42.61 5.33
N PRO A 191 -6.13 -42.12 6.18
CA PRO A 191 -5.42 -42.99 7.11
C PRO A 191 -6.35 -43.39 8.27
N SER A 192 -6.35 -44.69 8.57
CA SER A 192 -6.94 -45.30 9.75
C SER A 192 -6.18 -44.86 11.01
N GLN A 193 -6.89 -44.36 12.02
CA GLN A 193 -6.41 -44.33 13.40
C GLN A 193 -7.54 -44.75 14.34
N HIS A 194 -7.44 -45.99 14.83
CA HIS A 194 -8.03 -46.39 16.10
C HIS A 194 -7.08 -45.92 17.22
N MET A 195 -7.59 -45.21 18.24
CA MET A 195 -7.59 -45.67 19.65
C MET A 195 -7.91 -44.57 20.68
N THR A 196 -8.78 -44.97 21.63
CA THR A 196 -8.85 -44.64 23.07
C THR A 196 -9.11 -43.21 23.57
N THR A 197 -10.26 -43.06 24.24
CA THR A 197 -10.46 -42.24 25.46
C THR A 197 -11.47 -42.97 26.35
N ARG A 198 -11.02 -43.62 27.43
CA ARG A 198 -10.88 -43.10 28.81
C ARG A 198 -12.23 -42.79 29.48
N THR A 199 -12.49 -43.63 30.47
CA THR A 199 -13.57 -43.66 31.47
C THR A 199 -13.73 -42.35 32.23
N SER A 200 -14.99 -41.99 32.56
CA SER A 200 -15.31 -41.30 33.82
C SER A 200 -16.76 -41.63 34.26
N PRO A 201 -17.05 -41.78 35.56
CA PRO A 201 -18.29 -42.37 36.06
C PRO A 201 -19.42 -41.35 36.28
N ARG A 202 -20.67 -41.82 36.18
CA ARG A 202 -21.88 -41.06 36.49
C ARG A 202 -22.38 -41.44 37.88
N LEU A 203 -22.60 -40.41 38.70
CA LEU A 203 -23.25 -40.44 40.01
C LEU A 203 -24.60 -41.18 39.98
N ARG A 204 -24.76 -42.13 40.91
CA ARG A 204 -25.96 -42.36 41.72
C ARG A 204 -25.52 -42.82 43.10
#